data_AF-A0A6I5ISN8-F1
#
_entry.id   AF-A0A6I5ISN8-F1
#
_cell.length_a   1.000
_cell.length_b   1.000
_cell.length_c   1.000
_cell.angle_alpha   90.00
_cell.angle_beta   90.00
_cell.angle_gamma   90.00
#
_symmetry.space_group_name_H-M   'P 1'
#
loop_
_entity.id
_entity.type
_entity.pdbx_description
1 polymer ?
#
loop_
_entity_poly.entity_id
_entity_poly.type
_entity_poly.pdbx_seq_one_letter_code
_entity_poly.pdbx_strand_id
1 'polypeptide(L)'
;AQMALAGNNPRRLIILLSDGQDSYWRTTDKLINPASPGFPPSSPTALGLCNRILNELNNQKTVEGDDVTARMVAVGFDYNINAFPQMRNCVGQENVFSAENRNDIKNKILELITEEIGHLAR
;
A
#
# COMPACT_ATOMS: atom_id res chain seq x y z
N ALA A 1 7.76 6.53 0.46
CA ALA A 1 8.26 5.16 0.71
C ALA A 1 9.80 5.05 0.79
N GLN A 2 10.57 6.14 0.72
CA GLN A 2 12.04 6.07 0.74
C GLN A 2 12.60 5.39 2.01
N MET A 3 11.92 5.54 3.15
CA MET A 3 12.29 4.84 4.39
C MET A 3 12.21 3.32 4.26
N ALA A 4 11.29 2.79 3.44
CA ALA A 4 11.16 1.36 3.22
C ALA A 4 12.30 0.78 2.37
N LEU A 5 13.12 1.63 1.71
CA LEU A 5 14.35 1.20 1.03
C LEU A 5 15.50 0.95 2.02
N ALA A 6 15.40 1.51 3.22
CA ALA A 6 16.39 1.33 4.27
C ALA A 6 16.02 0.16 5.18
N GLY A 7 17.03 -0.58 5.63
CA GLY A 7 16.86 -1.72 6.53
C GLY A 7 17.10 -3.06 5.85
N ASN A 8 17.45 -4.05 6.67
CA ASN A 8 17.88 -5.37 6.21
C ASN A 8 16.78 -6.44 6.29
N ASN A 9 15.54 -6.04 6.63
CA ASN A 9 14.45 -6.99 6.75
C ASN A 9 14.01 -7.44 5.35
N PRO A 10 14.07 -8.76 5.04
CA PRO A 10 13.58 -9.28 3.76
C PRO A 10 12.06 -9.09 3.63
N ARG A 11 11.32 -9.04 4.73
CA ARG A 11 9.86 -8.83 4.72
C ARG A 11 9.51 -7.39 5.09
N ARG A 12 8.82 -6.69 4.18
CA ARG A 12 8.52 -5.25 4.33
C ARG A 12 7.03 -4.99 4.21
N LEU A 13 6.40 -4.62 5.31
CA LEU A 13 4.99 -4.22 5.34
C LEU A 13 4.84 -2.70 5.27
N ILE A 14 3.99 -2.23 4.35
CA ILE A 14 3.57 -0.82 4.25
C ILE A 14 2.09 -0.73 4.59
N ILE A 15 1.74 0.09 5.59
CA ILE A 15 0.35 0.34 5.99
C ILE A 15 -0.01 1.78 5.61
N LEU A 16 -1.01 1.95 4.75
CA LEU A 16 -1.60 3.24 4.40
C LEU A 16 -2.77 3.51 5.32
N LEU A 17 -2.74 4.62 6.05
CA LEU A 17 -3.84 5.07 6.92
C LEU A 17 -4.45 6.33 6.31
N SER A 18 -5.75 6.34 6.07
CA SER A 18 -6.45 7.49 5.47
C SER A 18 -7.95 7.46 5.81
N ASP A 19 -8.63 8.61 5.77
CA ASP A 19 -10.10 8.67 5.72
C ASP A 19 -10.63 8.37 4.31
N GLY A 20 -9.73 8.34 3.33
CA GLY A 20 -10.00 8.10 1.92
C GLY A 20 -10.83 9.18 1.23
N GLN A 21 -11.15 10.28 1.93
CA GLN A 21 -11.77 11.45 1.33
C GLN A 21 -10.70 12.45 0.90
N ASP A 22 -10.16 12.25 -0.32
CA ASP A 22 -9.24 13.21 -0.90
C ASP A 22 -10.00 14.34 -1.63
N SER A 23 -9.91 15.56 -1.09
CA SER A 23 -10.39 16.78 -1.75
C SER A 23 -9.76 17.02 -3.14
N TYR A 24 -8.62 16.38 -3.44
CA TYR A 24 -7.93 16.39 -4.73
C TYR A 24 -7.87 15.02 -5.40
N TRP A 25 -8.98 14.26 -5.33
CA TRP A 25 -9.09 12.89 -5.86
C TRP A 25 -8.54 12.69 -7.28
N ARG A 26 -8.60 13.71 -8.16
CA ARG A 26 -8.03 13.66 -9.52
C ARG A 26 -6.51 13.54 -9.54
N THR A 27 -5.83 14.16 -8.59
CA THR A 27 -4.38 14.06 -8.43
C THR A 27 -4.01 12.68 -7.89
N THR A 28 -4.76 12.20 -6.90
CA THR A 28 -4.55 10.86 -6.35
C THR A 28 -4.83 9.76 -7.37
N ASP A 29 -5.89 9.90 -8.17
CA ASP A 29 -6.20 8.93 -9.23
C ASP A 29 -5.11 8.90 -10.32
N LYS A 30 -4.52 10.04 -10.69
CA LYS A 30 -3.33 10.06 -11.57
C LYS A 30 -2.15 9.28 -11.01
N LEU A 31 -1.92 9.41 -9.71
CA LEU A 31 -0.79 8.76 -9.06
C LEU A 31 -1.00 7.25 -8.99
N ILE A 32 -2.23 6.81 -8.72
CA ILE A 32 -2.56 5.39 -8.54
C ILE A 32 -2.83 4.70 -9.89
N ASN A 33 -3.50 5.39 -10.80
CA ASN A 33 -3.93 4.91 -12.11
C ASN A 33 -3.46 5.89 -13.21
N PRO A 34 -2.20 5.82 -13.64
CA PRO A 34 -1.68 6.70 -14.68
C PRO A 34 -2.34 6.51 -16.06
N ALA A 35 -3.19 5.49 -16.22
CA ALA A 35 -4.00 5.21 -17.41
C ALA A 35 -5.45 5.71 -17.31
N SER A 36 -5.85 6.41 -16.24
CA SER A 36 -7.23 6.87 -16.05
C SER A 36 -7.70 7.84 -17.14
N PRO A 37 -8.94 7.68 -17.65
CA PRO A 37 -9.48 8.53 -18.70
C PRO A 37 -9.55 10.00 -18.26
N GLY A 38 -9.03 10.89 -19.11
CA GLY A 38 -8.90 12.33 -18.80
C GLY A 38 -7.49 12.78 -18.43
N PHE A 39 -6.52 11.84 -18.34
CA PHE A 39 -5.10 12.14 -18.30
C PHE A 39 -4.35 11.37 -19.40
N PRO A 40 -3.61 12.04 -20.30
CA PRO A 40 -2.80 11.33 -21.28
C PRO A 40 -1.75 10.51 -20.52
N PRO A 41 -1.68 9.18 -20.72
CA PRO A 41 -0.65 8.37 -20.10
C PRO A 41 0.70 8.86 -20.60
N SER A 42 1.59 9.26 -19.69
CA SER A 42 2.94 9.68 -20.06
C SER A 42 3.80 8.51 -20.57
N SER A 43 3.34 7.26 -20.37
CA SER A 43 3.93 6.05 -20.93
C SER A 43 2.90 4.91 -20.94
N PRO A 44 2.83 4.07 -22.00
CA PRO A 44 2.03 2.84 -22.01
C PRO A 44 2.49 1.80 -20.97
N THR A 45 3.68 1.98 -20.38
CA THR A 45 4.22 1.14 -19.29
C THR A 45 4.15 1.82 -17.91
N ALA A 46 3.47 2.96 -17.79
CA ALA A 46 3.41 3.68 -16.54
C ALA A 46 2.68 2.84 -15.48
N LEU A 47 3.43 2.36 -14.49
CA LEU A 47 2.87 1.76 -13.29
C LEU A 47 2.33 2.86 -12.36
N GLY A 48 1.22 2.58 -11.69
CA GLY A 48 0.75 3.37 -10.56
C GLY A 48 1.78 3.46 -9.44
N LEU A 49 1.71 4.51 -8.63
CA LEU A 49 2.64 4.80 -7.54
C LEU A 49 2.81 3.60 -6.61
N CYS A 50 1.72 2.93 -6.25
CA CYS A 50 1.74 1.79 -5.34
C CYS A 50 2.47 0.58 -5.97
N ASN A 51 2.21 0.30 -7.25
CA ASN A 51 2.94 -0.72 -8.00
C ASN A 51 4.43 -0.38 -8.18
N ARG A 52 4.76 0.90 -8.40
CA ARG A 52 6.18 1.33 -8.46
C ARG A 52 6.88 1.07 -7.13
N ILE A 53 6.26 1.44 -6.02
CA ILE A 53 6.82 1.21 -4.68
C ILE A 53 7.04 -0.29 -4.44
N LEU A 54 6.03 -1.13 -4.70
CA LEU A 54 6.14 -2.57 -4.51
C LEU A 54 7.21 -3.18 -5.40
N ASN A 55 7.27 -2.81 -6.68
CA ASN A 55 8.28 -3.33 -7.61
C ASN A 55 9.70 -2.91 -7.21
N GLU A 56 9.90 -1.64 -6.86
CA GLU A 56 11.21 -1.16 -6.39
C GLU A 56 11.68 -1.90 -5.15
N LEU A 57 10.78 -2.19 -4.20
CA LEU A 57 11.13 -2.92 -2.99
C LEU A 57 11.37 -4.41 -3.27
N ASN A 58 10.52 -5.05 -4.08
CA ASN A 58 10.62 -6.47 -4.41
C ASN A 58 11.86 -6.81 -5.26
N ASN A 59 12.44 -5.82 -5.94
CA ASN A 59 13.68 -5.99 -6.69
C ASN A 59 14.95 -5.88 -5.83
N GLN A 60 14.82 -5.60 -4.53
CA GLN A 60 15.96 -5.50 -3.63
C GLN A 60 16.38 -6.86 -3.07
N LYS A 61 17.64 -6.91 -2.62
CA LYS A 61 18.17 -7.98 -1.79
C LYS A 61 18.64 -7.45 -0.45
N THR A 62 18.55 -8.27 0.59
CA THR A 62 19.17 -7.99 1.89
C THR A 62 20.69 -8.07 1.77
N VAL A 63 21.43 -7.57 2.78
CA VAL A 63 22.90 -7.72 2.84
C VAL A 63 23.32 -9.19 2.93
N GLU A 64 22.41 -10.07 3.36
CA GLU A 64 22.59 -11.52 3.46
C GLU A 64 22.24 -12.23 2.14
N GLY A 65 21.69 -11.51 1.16
CA GLY A 65 21.39 -12.00 -0.20
C GLY A 65 19.94 -12.45 -0.42
N ASP A 66 19.10 -12.40 0.61
CA ASP A 66 17.69 -12.79 0.53
C ASP A 66 16.89 -11.82 -0.32
N ASP A 67 15.91 -12.35 -1.06
CA ASP A 67 14.97 -11.54 -1.83
C ASP A 67 14.03 -10.77 -0.90
N VAL A 68 13.88 -9.49 -1.16
CA VAL A 68 12.93 -8.65 -0.42
C VAL A 68 11.51 -8.92 -0.93
N THR A 69 10.58 -9.15 -0.02
CA THR A 69 9.14 -9.25 -0.28
C THR A 69 8.42 -8.13 0.45
N ALA A 70 7.84 -7.22 -0.32
CA ALA A 70 7.06 -6.09 0.15
C ALA A 70 5.56 -6.34 -0.02
N ARG A 71 4.80 -6.00 1.01
CA ARG A 71 3.33 -6.02 1.02
C ARG A 71 2.79 -4.64 1.37
N MET A 72 1.69 -4.26 0.75
CA MET A 72 1.01 -3.00 1.01
C MET A 72 -0.44 -3.25 1.43
N VAL A 73 -0.88 -2.56 2.47
CA VAL A 73 -2.22 -2.68 3.04
C VAL A 73 -2.77 -1.28 3.30
N ALA A 74 -4.07 -1.09 3.12
CA ALA A 74 -4.74 0.18 3.41
C ALA A 74 -5.80 0.00 4.50
N VAL A 75 -5.81 0.89 5.49
CA VAL A 75 -6.82 0.96 6.55
C VAL A 75 -7.51 2.31 6.45
N GLY A 76 -8.78 2.27 6.07
CA GLY A 76 -9.67 3.43 5.95
C GLY A 76 -10.42 3.68 7.25
N PHE A 77 -10.47 4.92 7.76
CA PHE A 77 -11.33 5.30 8.89
C PHE A 77 -12.50 6.16 8.41
N ASP A 78 -13.73 5.79 8.77
CA ASP A 78 -14.97 6.42 8.22
C ASP A 78 -15.01 6.42 6.68
N TYR A 79 -14.37 5.42 6.09
CA TYR A 79 -14.11 5.35 4.66
C TYR A 79 -15.15 4.50 3.94
N ASN A 80 -15.86 5.12 3.00
CA ASN A 80 -16.72 4.40 2.06
C ASN A 80 -15.91 3.95 0.83
N ILE A 81 -15.49 2.68 0.85
CA ILE A 81 -14.69 2.05 -0.21
C ILE A 81 -15.36 2.07 -1.60
N ASN A 82 -16.69 2.15 -1.66
CA ASN A 82 -17.43 2.22 -2.91
C ASN A 82 -17.50 3.65 -3.46
N ALA A 83 -17.47 4.66 -2.58
CA ALA A 83 -17.47 6.06 -2.98
C ALA A 83 -16.08 6.55 -3.43
N PHE A 84 -15.01 5.99 -2.85
CA PHE A 84 -13.63 6.43 -3.07
C PHE A 84 -12.71 5.24 -3.37
N PRO A 85 -12.72 4.66 -4.58
CA PRO A 85 -12.02 3.39 -4.86
C PRO A 85 -10.48 3.51 -4.90
N GLN A 86 -9.89 4.68 -4.67
CA GLN A 86 -8.47 4.97 -4.88
C GLN A 86 -7.57 4.07 -4.02
N MET A 87 -7.85 3.94 -2.72
CA MET A 87 -7.04 3.09 -1.83
C MET A 87 -7.13 1.62 -2.27
N ARG A 88 -8.32 1.17 -2.68
CA ARG A 88 -8.54 -0.18 -3.22
C ARG A 88 -7.74 -0.43 -4.49
N ASN A 89 -7.71 0.53 -5.40
CA ASN A 89 -6.95 0.42 -6.64
C ASN A 89 -5.43 0.44 -6.39
N CYS A 90 -4.98 1.04 -5.27
CA CYS A 90 -3.58 1.10 -4.88
C CYS A 90 -3.06 -0.20 -4.28
N VAL A 91 -3.79 -0.81 -3.34
CA VAL A 91 -3.29 -1.96 -2.55
C VAL A 91 -3.88 -3.31 -2.95
N GLY A 92 -4.91 -3.33 -3.80
CA GLY A 92 -5.69 -4.53 -4.12
C GLY A 92 -6.93 -4.67 -3.22
N GLN A 93 -7.96 -5.34 -3.71
CA GLN A 93 -9.26 -5.42 -3.04
C GLN A 93 -9.21 -6.16 -1.70
N GLU A 94 -8.37 -7.17 -1.63
CA GLU A 94 -8.14 -8.04 -0.47
C GLU A 94 -7.27 -7.38 0.62
N ASN A 95 -6.58 -6.28 0.31
CA ASN A 95 -5.69 -5.58 1.23
C ASN A 95 -6.25 -4.23 1.71
N VAL A 96 -7.57 -4.01 1.58
CA VAL A 96 -8.24 -2.83 2.16
C VAL A 96 -9.11 -3.24 3.33
N PHE A 97 -8.96 -2.51 4.43
CA PHE A 97 -9.73 -2.70 5.64
C PHE A 97 -10.42 -1.40 6.02
N SER A 98 -11.68 -1.49 6.46
CA SER A 98 -12.40 -0.36 7.06
C SER A 98 -12.38 -0.51 8.57
N ALA A 99 -12.08 0.59 9.26
CA ALA A 99 -12.10 0.68 10.71
C ALA A 99 -13.20 1.67 11.13
N GLU A 100 -14.04 1.27 12.09
CA GLU A 100 -15.14 2.11 12.59
C GLU A 100 -14.67 3.02 13.72
N ASN A 101 -13.64 2.60 14.47
CA ASN A 101 -13.10 3.37 15.59
C ASN A 101 -11.57 3.22 15.72
N ARG A 102 -10.97 4.05 16.60
CA ARG A 102 -9.52 4.04 16.85
C ARG A 102 -8.98 2.70 17.36
N ASN A 103 -9.78 1.96 18.13
CA ASN A 103 -9.36 0.65 18.62
C ASN A 103 -9.28 -0.37 17.48
N ASP A 104 -10.20 -0.30 16.51
CA ASP A 104 -10.16 -1.18 15.33
C ASP A 104 -8.90 -0.92 14.49
N ILE A 105 -8.53 0.36 14.29
CA ILE A 105 -7.28 0.73 13.60
C ILE A 105 -6.09 0.11 14.33
N LYS A 106 -6.01 0.30 15.65
CA LYS A 106 -4.92 -0.25 16.47
C LYS A 106 -4.87 -1.77 16.37
N ASN A 107 -5.99 -2.44 16.56
CA ASN A 107 -6.08 -3.89 16.52
C ASN A 107 -5.66 -4.42 15.15
N LYS A 108 -6.08 -3.77 14.07
CA LYS A 108 -5.71 -4.18 12.72
C LYS A 108 -4.23 -3.97 12.42
N ILE A 109 -3.64 -2.85 12.84
CA ILE A 109 -2.19 -2.63 12.70
C ILE A 109 -1.41 -3.70 13.47
N LEU A 110 -1.83 -4.01 14.70
CA LEU A 110 -1.17 -5.04 15.52
C LEU A 110 -1.31 -6.43 14.89
N GLU A 111 -2.48 -6.78 14.37
CA GLU A 111 -2.73 -8.01 13.63
C GLU A 111 -1.78 -8.14 12.43
N LEU A 112 -1.70 -7.10 11.58
CA LEU A 112 -0.85 -7.09 10.39
C LEU A 112 0.65 -7.19 10.73
N ILE A 113 1.09 -6.49 11.77
CA ILE A 113 2.49 -6.59 12.24
C ILE A 113 2.76 -7.99 12.81
N THR A 114 1.82 -8.54 13.57
CA THR A 114 1.96 -9.88 14.16
C THR A 114 1.94 -10.97 13.10
N GLU A 115 1.16 -10.81 12.02
CA GLU A 115 1.19 -11.70 10.86
C GLU A 115 2.59 -11.73 10.24
N GLU A 116 3.18 -10.56 10.00
CA GLU A 116 4.52 -10.47 9.41
C GLU A 116 5.61 -11.04 10.33
N ILE A 117 5.50 -10.83 11.65
CA ILE A 117 6.42 -11.42 12.64
C ILE A 117 6.17 -12.93 12.81
N GLY A 118 4.92 -13.38 12.77
CA GLY A 118 4.55 -14.79 12.93
C GLY A 118 5.08 -15.67 11.80
N HIS A 119 5.28 -15.10 10.61
CA HIS A 119 5.99 -15.75 9.52
C HIS A 119 7.51 -15.87 9.73
N LEU A 120 8.11 -15.06 10.62
CA LEU A 120 9.56 -15.14 10.94
C LEU A 120 9.89 -16.26 11.93
N ALA A 121 8.91 -16.82 12.63
CA ALA A 121 9.11 -17.85 13.65
C ALA A 121 9.02 -19.29 13.10
N ARG A 122 9.02 -19.49 11.77
CA ARG A 122 9.04 -20.80 11.11
C ARG A 122 10.23 -20.96 10.19
#